data_AF-A0A2N6U4Z1-F1
#
_entry.id   AF-A0A2N6U4Z1-F1
#
_cell.length_a   1.000
_cell.length_b   1.000
_cell.length_c   1.000
_cell.angle_alpha   90.00
_cell.angle_beta   90.00
_cell.angle_gamma   90.00
#
_symmetry.space_group_name_H-M   'P 1'
#
loop_
_entity.id
_entity.type
_entity.pdbx_description
1 polymer ?
#
loop_
_entity_poly.entity_id
_entity_poly.type
_entity_poly.pdbx_seq_one_letter_code
_entity_poly.pdbx_strand_id
1 'polypeptide(L)'
;MSPRPRPLGASLPDTPATRTIAGVLTAALLGSILAPARKLGPDQGRVRDSFPFSHYPMFSARRKDHYWVTHLLGITADGQQRPLHYSYAGTGGLNAVRRQLRRRVNDGEGKRLARRAARRLASREHAEDRDIVEVHVVKGRYLIEPFMRGAGEEEFTSRLRVKGRAAVPGRGDASGRGDVPGRGDASSRSADEEVAR
;
A
#
# COMPACT_ATOMS: atom_id res chain seq x y z
N MET A 1 24.56 -0.53 71.65
CA MET A 1 25.59 -1.28 70.89
C MET A 1 24.86 -2.09 69.83
N SER A 2 24.83 -1.64 68.59
CA SER A 2 24.01 -2.27 67.53
C SER A 2 24.67 -3.55 66.99
N PRO A 3 23.93 -4.65 66.77
CA PRO A 3 24.49 -5.86 66.17
C PRO A 3 24.83 -5.62 64.69
N ARG A 4 26.05 -5.98 64.28
CA ARG A 4 26.47 -5.94 62.88
C ARG A 4 25.71 -7.02 62.07
N PRO A 5 25.26 -6.74 60.84
CA PRO A 5 24.68 -7.75 59.98
C PRO A 5 25.73 -8.82 59.61
N ARG A 6 25.37 -10.10 59.72
CA ARG A 6 26.19 -11.21 59.25
C ARG A 6 26.31 -11.13 57.72
N PRO A 7 27.49 -11.37 57.13
CA PRO A 7 27.60 -11.47 55.68
C PRO A 7 26.79 -12.70 55.21
N LEU A 8 25.82 -12.46 54.32
CA LEU A 8 25.13 -13.48 53.52
C LEU A 8 26.13 -14.07 52.51
N GLY A 9 27.09 -14.84 53.02
CA GLY A 9 28.09 -15.55 52.25
C GLY A 9 28.04 -17.03 52.62
N ALA A 10 26.91 -17.68 52.35
CA ALA A 10 26.85 -19.13 52.41
C ALA A 10 27.67 -19.68 51.24
N SER A 11 28.97 -19.84 51.45
CA SER A 11 29.76 -20.77 50.65
C SER A 11 29.11 -22.13 50.81
N LEU A 12 28.51 -22.66 49.73
CA LEU A 12 28.04 -24.03 49.72
C LEU A 12 29.21 -24.95 50.11
N PRO A 13 28.98 -26.00 50.90
CA PRO A 13 30.04 -26.92 51.28
C PRO A 13 30.66 -27.54 50.01
N ASP A 14 31.99 -27.61 49.96
CA ASP A 14 32.71 -28.19 48.82
C ASP A 14 32.60 -29.72 48.87
N THR A 15 31.56 -30.24 48.21
CA THR A 15 31.20 -31.65 48.18
C THR A 15 31.19 -32.12 46.71
N PRO A 16 31.33 -33.42 46.44
CA PRO A 16 31.19 -33.93 45.08
C PRO A 16 29.85 -33.53 44.43
N ALA A 17 28.76 -33.45 45.21
CA ALA A 17 27.45 -33.06 44.73
C ALA A 17 27.34 -31.56 44.39
N THR A 18 27.96 -30.68 45.16
CA THR A 18 27.95 -29.23 44.86
C THR A 18 28.83 -28.90 43.64
N ARG A 19 29.94 -29.62 43.45
CA ARG A 19 30.78 -29.50 42.24
C ARG A 19 30.05 -29.93 40.97
N THR A 20 29.29 -31.03 41.00
CA THR A 20 28.53 -31.48 39.83
C THR A 20 27.41 -30.50 39.48
N ILE A 21 26.66 -30.01 40.47
CA ILE A 21 25.63 -28.99 40.24
C ILE A 21 26.24 -27.71 39.66
N ALA A 22 27.34 -27.22 40.24
CA ALA A 22 28.04 -26.05 39.74
C ALA A 22 28.53 -26.25 38.29
N GLY A 23 29.05 -27.44 37.96
CA GLY A 23 29.46 -27.80 36.61
C GLY A 23 28.31 -27.79 35.61
N VAL A 24 27.16 -28.37 35.97
CA VAL A 24 25.94 -28.37 35.13
C VAL A 24 25.43 -26.95 34.90
N LEU A 25 25.34 -26.12 35.95
CA LEU A 25 24.90 -24.74 35.85
C LEU A 25 25.84 -23.90 34.99
N THR A 26 27.15 -24.11 35.14
CA THR A 26 28.18 -23.43 34.33
C THR A 26 28.07 -23.85 32.87
N ALA A 27 27.90 -25.14 32.59
CA ALA A 27 27.71 -25.65 31.23
C ALA A 27 26.41 -25.13 30.60
N ALA A 28 25.32 -25.03 31.37
CA ALA A 28 24.05 -24.46 30.92
C ALA A 28 24.19 -22.96 30.59
N LEU A 29 24.89 -22.19 31.43
CA LEU A 29 25.15 -20.77 31.20
C LEU A 29 26.04 -20.55 29.97
N LEU A 30 27.14 -21.29 29.87
CA LEU A 30 28.01 -21.26 28.70
C LEU A 30 27.26 -21.66 27.43
N GLY A 31 26.44 -22.71 27.51
CA GLY A 31 25.57 -23.14 26.41
C GLY A 31 24.55 -22.08 26.01
N SER A 32 23.98 -21.34 26.96
CA SER A 32 23.05 -20.22 26.71
C SER A 32 23.74 -19.05 26.00
N ILE A 33 24.97 -18.72 26.43
CA ILE A 33 25.80 -17.68 25.79
C ILE A 33 26.24 -18.10 24.38
N LEU A 34 26.54 -19.39 24.15
CA LEU A 34 26.93 -19.92 22.84
C LEU A 34 25.73 -20.24 21.92
N ALA A 35 24.51 -20.35 22.45
CA ALA A 35 23.32 -20.70 21.67
C ALA A 35 23.07 -19.78 20.45
N PRO A 36 23.29 -18.44 20.53
CA PRO A 36 23.18 -17.55 19.39
C PRO A 36 24.29 -17.77 18.34
N ALA A 37 25.46 -18.28 18.74
CA ALA A 37 26.59 -18.49 17.83
C ALA A 37 26.31 -19.58 16.78
N ARG A 38 25.42 -20.53 17.08
CA ARG A 38 24.90 -21.51 16.09
C ARG A 38 24.14 -20.84 14.94
N LYS A 39 23.64 -19.61 15.14
CA LYS A 39 22.99 -18.81 14.09
C LYS A 39 23.99 -18.02 13.24
N LEU A 40 25.30 -18.09 13.53
CA LEU A 40 26.38 -17.45 12.77
C LEU A 40 26.98 -18.34 11.68
N GLY A 41 26.35 -19.48 11.36
CA GLY A 41 26.82 -20.40 10.34
C GLY A 41 26.88 -19.79 8.92
N PRO A 42 27.72 -20.35 8.04
CA PRO A 42 28.04 -19.80 6.71
C PRO A 42 26.84 -19.73 5.74
N ASP A 43 25.75 -20.46 6.00
CA ASP A 43 24.57 -20.51 5.13
C ASP A 43 23.59 -19.34 5.27
N GLN A 44 23.85 -18.36 6.14
CA GLN A 44 23.03 -17.15 6.23
C GLN A 44 23.73 -15.97 5.56
N GLY A 45 23.54 -15.84 4.24
CA GLY A 45 24.02 -14.73 3.43
C GLY A 45 23.41 -13.36 3.76
N ARG A 46 23.46 -12.89 5.03
CA ARG A 46 23.23 -11.51 5.51
C ARG A 46 23.20 -11.40 7.05
N VAL A 47 24.34 -11.47 7.71
CA VAL A 47 24.53 -10.71 8.95
C VAL A 47 25.43 -9.54 8.59
N ARG A 48 24.82 -8.40 8.24
CA ARG A 48 25.57 -7.20 7.86
C ARG A 48 25.71 -6.32 9.10
N ASP A 49 26.95 -6.15 9.49
CA ASP A 49 27.40 -5.34 10.61
C ASP A 49 26.74 -3.95 10.62
N SER A 50 26.29 -3.51 11.79
CA SER A 50 25.62 -2.22 12.02
C SER A 50 26.37 -1.49 13.13
N PHE A 51 27.02 -0.39 12.77
CA PHE A 51 27.99 0.37 13.59
C PHE A 51 27.46 0.77 14.98
N PRO A 52 28.27 0.75 16.07
CA PRO A 52 29.52 0.00 16.26
C PRO A 52 29.32 -1.37 16.94
N PHE A 53 28.26 -1.59 17.73
CA PHE A 53 27.96 -2.90 18.37
C PHE A 53 26.46 -3.14 18.63
N SER A 54 25.60 -2.34 18.03
CA SER A 54 24.17 -2.38 18.29
C SER A 54 23.45 -2.85 17.05
N HIS A 55 22.76 -4.00 17.15
CA HIS A 55 21.88 -4.52 16.14
C HIS A 55 20.68 -3.55 15.98
N TYR A 56 20.89 -2.40 15.34
CA TYR A 56 19.87 -1.40 15.04
C TYR A 56 19.30 -1.68 13.65
N PRO A 57 18.11 -2.30 13.54
CA PRO A 57 17.53 -2.71 12.27
C PRO A 57 17.08 -1.54 11.37
N MET A 58 17.30 -0.28 11.74
CA MET A 58 16.74 0.86 11.00
C MET A 58 17.53 1.24 9.72
N PHE A 59 18.80 0.84 9.57
CA PHE A 59 19.62 1.23 8.40
C PHE A 59 20.29 0.09 7.64
N SER A 60 20.46 -1.10 8.24
CA SER A 60 21.13 -2.24 7.60
C SER A 60 20.19 -3.25 6.95
N ALA A 61 18.89 -3.21 7.28
CA ALA A 61 17.90 -4.09 6.70
C ALA A 61 17.76 -3.83 5.18
N ARG A 62 17.85 -4.88 4.36
CA ARG A 62 17.57 -4.78 2.91
C ARG A 62 16.14 -4.30 2.75
N ARG A 63 15.97 -3.08 2.25
CA ARG A 63 14.67 -2.67 1.72
C ARG A 63 14.33 -3.60 0.58
N LYS A 64 13.05 -3.94 0.43
CA LYS A 64 12.58 -4.61 -0.79
C LYS A 64 12.99 -3.76 -1.99
N ASP A 65 13.28 -4.41 -3.11
CA ASP A 65 13.55 -3.79 -4.40
C ASP A 65 12.30 -3.10 -4.99
N HIS A 66 11.12 -3.39 -4.44
CA HIS A 66 9.85 -2.90 -4.95
C HIS A 66 8.84 -2.53 -3.86
N TYR A 67 7.86 -1.73 -4.25
CA TYR A 67 6.71 -1.38 -3.43
C TYR A 67 5.39 -1.56 -4.19
N TRP A 68 4.35 -1.98 -3.48
CA TRP A 68 2.99 -2.08 -4.03
C TRP A 68 2.17 -0.86 -3.62
N VAL A 69 1.70 -0.08 -4.59
CA VAL A 69 0.85 1.09 -4.36
C VAL A 69 -0.52 0.88 -4.99
N THR A 70 -1.56 1.10 -4.19
CA THR A 70 -2.94 1.20 -4.68
C THR A 70 -3.30 2.67 -4.78
N HIS A 71 -3.71 3.12 -5.96
CA HIS A 71 -4.02 4.52 -6.24
C HIS A 71 -5.03 4.60 -7.40
N LEU A 72 -5.43 5.84 -7.73
CA LEU A 72 -6.36 6.15 -8.80
C LEU A 72 -5.58 6.65 -10.01
N LEU A 73 -5.98 6.19 -11.20
CA LEU A 73 -5.54 6.75 -12.48
C LEU A 73 -6.76 7.31 -13.20
N GLY A 74 -6.60 8.49 -13.79
CA GLY A 74 -7.51 9.05 -14.77
C GLY A 74 -7.06 8.66 -16.17
N ILE A 75 -8.00 8.30 -17.03
CA ILE A 75 -7.77 8.06 -18.45
C ILE A 75 -8.39 9.22 -19.21
N THR A 76 -7.61 9.86 -20.06
CA THR A 76 -8.08 10.95 -20.92
C THR A 76 -8.81 10.41 -22.15
N ALA A 77 -9.51 11.28 -22.89
CA ALA A 77 -10.11 10.91 -24.18
C ALA A 77 -9.07 10.32 -25.17
N ASP A 78 -7.83 10.80 -25.12
CA ASP A 78 -6.71 10.31 -25.95
C ASP A 78 -6.08 9.01 -25.43
N GLY A 79 -6.63 8.43 -24.35
CA GLY A 79 -6.12 7.20 -23.73
C GLY A 79 -4.90 7.38 -22.83
N GLN A 80 -4.45 8.61 -22.59
CA GLN A 80 -3.32 8.90 -21.71
C GLN A 80 -3.70 8.65 -20.25
N GLN A 81 -2.77 8.07 -19.49
CA GLN A 81 -2.97 7.77 -18.07
C GLN A 81 -2.34 8.86 -17.20
N ARG A 82 -3.07 9.34 -16.20
CA ARG A 82 -2.56 10.31 -15.23
C ARG A 82 -2.89 9.92 -13.80
N PRO A 83 -1.94 10.04 -12.85
CA PRO A 83 -2.23 9.87 -11.43
C PRO A 83 -3.28 10.87 -10.95
N LEU A 84 -4.37 10.37 -10.39
CA LEU A 84 -5.39 11.21 -9.78
C LEU A 84 -5.05 11.51 -8.32
N HIS A 85 -5.36 12.72 -7.89
CA HIS A 85 -5.14 13.13 -6.51
C HIS A 85 -5.95 12.26 -5.53
N TYR A 86 -5.36 11.96 -4.36
CA TYR A 86 -5.97 11.05 -3.38
C TYR A 86 -7.32 11.54 -2.84
N SER A 87 -7.59 12.84 -2.92
CA SER A 87 -8.83 13.47 -2.46
C SER A 87 -10.09 12.96 -3.19
N TYR A 88 -9.94 12.33 -4.37
CA TYR A 88 -11.03 11.67 -5.07
C TYR A 88 -11.41 10.31 -4.43
N ALA A 89 -10.47 9.64 -3.75
CA ALA A 89 -10.73 8.40 -3.05
C ALA A 89 -11.35 8.62 -1.65
N GLY A 90 -10.96 9.68 -0.94
CA GLY A 90 -11.44 9.96 0.42
C GLY A 90 -11.13 11.38 0.90
N THR A 91 -11.63 11.73 2.09
CA THR A 91 -11.54 13.09 2.67
C THR A 91 -10.50 13.24 3.78
N GLY A 92 -9.84 12.14 4.18
CA GLY A 92 -8.77 12.19 5.20
C GLY A 92 -7.40 12.51 4.61
N GLY A 93 -6.36 12.53 5.44
CA GLY A 93 -4.98 12.69 4.98
C GLY A 93 -4.51 11.55 4.05
N LEU A 94 -3.52 11.83 3.21
CA LEU A 94 -2.99 10.92 2.18
C LEU A 94 -2.77 9.48 2.71
N ASN A 95 -2.09 9.34 3.85
CA ASN A 95 -1.77 8.03 4.41
C ASN A 95 -3.01 7.25 4.87
N ALA A 96 -4.00 7.94 5.45
CA ALA A 96 -5.25 7.33 5.88
C ALA A 96 -6.06 6.85 4.67
N VAL A 97 -6.20 7.72 3.66
CA VAL A 97 -6.89 7.39 2.40
C VAL A 97 -6.20 6.23 1.68
N ARG A 98 -4.87 6.24 1.60
CA ARG A 98 -4.09 5.15 0.98
C ARG A 98 -4.30 3.82 1.69
N ARG A 99 -4.31 3.81 3.03
CA ARG A 99 -4.58 2.59 3.82
C ARG A 99 -6.00 2.07 3.59
N GLN A 100 -7.00 2.96 3.61
CA GLN A 100 -8.40 2.61 3.35
C GLN A 100 -8.60 2.08 1.93
N LEU A 101 -8.01 2.75 0.93
CA LEU A 101 -8.08 2.33 -0.47
C LEU A 101 -7.48 0.94 -0.65
N ARG A 102 -6.28 0.70 -0.08
CA ARG A 102 -5.62 -0.60 -0.13
C ARG A 102 -6.48 -1.71 0.50
N ARG A 103 -7.06 -1.46 1.68
CA ARG A 103 -7.93 -2.43 2.37
C ARG A 103 -9.12 -2.80 1.48
N ARG A 104 -9.90 -1.80 1.07
CA ARG A 104 -11.13 -2.00 0.28
C ARG A 104 -10.87 -2.64 -1.09
N VAL A 105 -9.73 -2.35 -1.73
CA VAL A 105 -9.34 -3.03 -2.98
C VAL A 105 -8.99 -4.51 -2.75
N ASN A 106 -8.37 -4.86 -1.63
CA ASN A 106 -8.15 -6.26 -1.28
C ASN A 106 -9.47 -6.97 -0.94
N ASP A 107 -10.46 -6.23 -0.42
CA ASP A 107 -11.82 -6.72 -0.16
C ASP A 107 -12.69 -6.79 -1.43
N GLY A 108 -12.12 -6.56 -2.62
CA GLY A 108 -12.82 -6.67 -3.90
C GLY A 108 -13.64 -5.44 -4.32
N GLU A 109 -13.60 -4.35 -3.56
CA GLU A 109 -14.43 -3.16 -3.81
C GLU A 109 -13.93 -2.23 -4.94
N GLY A 110 -12.96 -2.67 -5.76
CA GLY A 110 -12.30 -1.81 -6.76
C GLY A 110 -13.27 -1.12 -7.72
N LYS A 111 -14.26 -1.83 -8.27
CA LYS A 111 -15.28 -1.25 -9.16
C LYS A 111 -16.14 -0.19 -8.45
N ARG A 112 -16.53 -0.44 -7.20
CA ARG A 112 -17.31 0.51 -6.39
C ARG A 112 -16.51 1.77 -6.07
N LEU A 113 -15.22 1.61 -5.77
CA LEU A 113 -14.29 2.72 -5.54
C LEU A 113 -14.12 3.58 -6.79
N ALA A 114 -13.94 2.95 -7.97
CA ALA A 114 -13.83 3.66 -9.25
C ALA A 114 -15.08 4.52 -9.51
N ARG A 115 -16.28 3.95 -9.39
CA ARG A 115 -17.55 4.71 -9.57
C ARG A 115 -17.70 5.86 -8.59
N ARG A 116 -17.22 5.70 -7.35
CA ARG A 116 -17.28 6.77 -6.34
C ARG A 116 -16.31 7.90 -6.68
N ALA A 117 -15.10 7.56 -7.11
CA ALA A 117 -14.10 8.53 -7.53
C ALA A 117 -14.55 9.27 -8.79
N ALA A 118 -15.07 8.57 -9.80
CA ALA A 118 -15.61 9.16 -11.03
C ALA A 118 -16.73 10.18 -10.75
N ARG A 119 -17.68 9.86 -9.86
CA ARG A 119 -18.72 10.81 -9.45
C ARG A 119 -18.16 12.06 -8.76
N ARG A 120 -17.12 11.92 -7.94
CA ARG A 120 -16.47 13.07 -7.30
C ARG A 120 -15.65 13.90 -8.26
N LEU A 121 -15.04 13.25 -9.25
CA LEU A 121 -14.28 13.91 -10.31
C LEU A 121 -15.22 14.78 -11.14
N ALA A 122 -16.39 14.25 -11.51
CA ALA A 122 -17.45 15.00 -12.17
C ALA A 122 -17.94 16.19 -11.32
N SER A 123 -18.11 16.02 -10.01
CA SER A 123 -18.67 17.09 -9.16
C SER A 123 -17.71 18.23 -8.81
N ARG A 124 -16.39 18.04 -8.96
CA ARG A 124 -15.39 19.04 -8.49
C ARG A 124 -14.79 19.89 -9.62
N GLU A 125 -15.01 19.52 -10.88
CA GLU A 125 -14.62 20.27 -12.10
C GLU A 125 -13.27 21.02 -12.06
N HIS A 126 -12.23 20.42 -11.47
CA HIS A 126 -10.88 20.97 -11.54
C HIS A 126 -10.40 21.03 -12.99
N ALA A 127 -9.88 22.19 -13.41
CA ALA A 127 -9.49 22.45 -14.80
C ALA A 127 -8.50 21.40 -15.35
N GLU A 128 -7.54 20.98 -14.53
CA GLU A 128 -6.49 20.00 -14.85
C GLU A 128 -7.02 18.58 -15.11
N ASP A 129 -8.21 18.27 -14.61
CA ASP A 129 -8.81 16.94 -14.66
C ASP A 129 -9.98 16.85 -15.65
N ARG A 130 -10.32 17.93 -16.38
CA ARG A 130 -11.55 18.01 -17.20
C ARG A 130 -11.58 17.02 -18.35
N ASP A 131 -10.43 16.71 -18.91
CA ASP A 131 -10.25 15.80 -20.04
C ASP A 131 -10.22 14.32 -19.65
N ILE A 132 -10.27 14.02 -18.35
CA ILE A 132 -10.35 12.66 -17.83
C ILE A 132 -11.77 12.12 -18.01
N VAL A 133 -11.91 11.08 -18.83
CA VAL A 133 -13.19 10.45 -19.17
C VAL A 133 -13.43 9.14 -18.41
N GLU A 134 -12.39 8.50 -17.89
CA GLU A 134 -12.50 7.26 -17.12
C GLU A 134 -11.62 7.29 -15.87
N VAL A 135 -12.07 6.64 -14.79
CA VAL A 135 -11.27 6.42 -13.58
C VAL A 135 -10.96 4.94 -13.39
N HIS A 136 -9.67 4.62 -13.28
CA HIS A 136 -9.17 3.29 -12.97
C HIS A 136 -8.67 3.25 -11.52
N VAL A 137 -9.09 2.23 -10.78
CA VAL A 137 -8.47 1.87 -9.50
C VAL A 137 -7.42 0.81 -9.80
N VAL A 138 -6.17 1.08 -9.50
CA VAL A 138 -5.05 0.20 -9.87
C VAL A 138 -4.24 -0.23 -8.65
N LYS A 139 -3.60 -1.39 -8.77
CA LYS A 139 -2.57 -1.89 -7.85
C LYS A 139 -1.28 -2.06 -8.64
N GLY A 140 -0.38 -1.08 -8.51
CA GLY A 140 0.91 -1.03 -9.19
C GLY A 140 2.03 -1.62 -8.34
N ARG A 141 3.00 -2.28 -8.99
CA ARG A 141 4.28 -2.70 -8.41
C ARG A 141 5.37 -1.82 -9.02
N TYR A 142 6.03 -1.05 -8.17
CA TYR A 142 7.03 -0.07 -8.55
C TYR A 142 8.41 -0.46 -8.03
N LEU A 143 9.43 -0.39 -8.87
CA LEU A 143 10.82 -0.64 -8.54
C LEU A 143 11.41 0.60 -7.86
N ILE A 144 12.03 0.42 -6.70
CA ILE A 144 12.55 1.53 -5.89
C ILE A 144 13.82 2.10 -6.51
N GLU A 145 14.73 1.25 -6.99
CA GLU A 145 16.03 1.71 -7.48
C GLU A 145 15.93 2.59 -8.75
N PRO A 146 15.22 2.19 -9.83
CA PRO A 146 15.01 3.07 -10.98
C PRO A 146 14.31 4.38 -10.60
N PHE A 147 13.27 4.31 -9.75
CA PHE A 147 12.59 5.50 -9.25
C PHE A 147 13.53 6.47 -8.53
N MET A 148 14.41 5.96 -7.65
CA MET A 148 15.39 6.77 -6.91
C MET A 148 16.48 7.37 -7.81
N ARG A 149 16.73 6.76 -8.98
CA ARG A 149 17.62 7.33 -10.02
C ARG A 149 16.93 8.37 -10.90
N GLY A 150 15.63 8.63 -10.71
CA GLY A 150 14.87 9.54 -11.56
C GLY A 150 14.47 8.95 -12.91
N ALA A 151 14.39 7.63 -13.01
CA ALA A 151 13.91 6.96 -14.21
C ALA A 151 12.45 7.33 -14.54
N GLY A 152 12.08 7.20 -15.81
CA GLY A 152 10.70 7.41 -16.28
C GLY A 152 9.72 6.37 -15.72
N GLU A 153 8.42 6.70 -15.77
CA GLU A 153 7.34 5.86 -15.22
C GLU A 153 7.34 4.43 -15.77
N GLU A 154 7.61 4.27 -17.05
CA GLU A 154 7.66 2.96 -17.71
C GLU A 154 8.77 2.07 -17.14
N GLU A 155 9.92 2.64 -16.79
CA GLU A 155 11.07 1.89 -16.29
C GLU A 155 10.87 1.45 -14.83
N PHE A 156 10.31 2.33 -13.99
CA PHE A 156 10.07 1.96 -12.59
C PHE A 156 8.74 1.20 -12.40
N THR A 157 7.83 1.15 -13.38
CA THR A 157 6.55 0.44 -13.27
C THR A 157 6.63 -1.00 -13.79
N SER A 158 6.97 -1.93 -12.89
CA SER A 158 7.09 -3.35 -13.27
C SER A 158 5.77 -4.07 -13.53
N ARG A 159 4.65 -3.60 -12.95
CA ARG A 159 3.34 -4.25 -13.10
C ARG A 159 2.22 -3.31 -12.70
N LEU A 160 1.18 -3.20 -13.52
CA LEU A 160 -0.04 -2.47 -13.20
C LEU A 160 -1.26 -3.37 -13.31
N ARG A 161 -2.02 -3.52 -12.23
CA ARG A 161 -3.25 -4.34 -12.21
C ARG A 161 -4.47 -3.46 -11.99
N VAL A 162 -5.37 -3.44 -12.97
CA VAL A 162 -6.66 -2.77 -12.81
C VAL A 162 -7.56 -3.60 -11.90
N LYS A 163 -8.17 -2.93 -10.92
CA LYS A 163 -9.08 -3.51 -9.91
C LYS A 163 -10.49 -2.99 -10.03
N GLY A 164 -10.69 -1.89 -10.74
CA GLY A 164 -11.98 -1.33 -11.06
C GLY A 164 -11.86 -0.23 -12.10
N ARG A 165 -12.95 -0.03 -12.84
CA ARG A 165 -13.10 0.95 -13.92
C ARG A 165 -14.47 1.60 -13.82
N ALA A 166 -14.55 2.89 -14.14
CA ALA A 166 -15.80 3.62 -14.25
C ALA A 166 -15.63 4.87 -15.12
N ALA A 167 -16.54 5.06 -16.08
CA ALA A 167 -16.68 6.30 -16.83
C ALA A 167 -17.04 7.46 -15.89
N VAL A 168 -16.58 8.66 -16.24
CA VAL A 168 -16.87 9.90 -15.53
C VAL A 168 -18.20 10.45 -16.06
N PRO A 169 -19.24 10.60 -15.22
CA PRO A 169 -20.52 11.10 -15.67
C PRO A 169 -20.40 12.48 -16.33
N GLY A 170 -21.10 12.69 -17.44
CA GLY A 170 -21.10 13.96 -18.19
C GLY A 170 -19.85 14.18 -19.05
N ARG A 171 -18.94 13.19 -19.13
CA ARG A 171 -17.77 13.23 -20.00
C ARG A 171 -17.89 12.07 -21.00
N GLY A 172 -17.70 12.36 -22.28
CA GLY A 172 -17.88 11.38 -23.35
C GLY A 172 -16.99 10.15 -23.16
N ASP A 173 -17.51 8.98 -23.51
CA ASP A 173 -16.78 7.72 -23.35
C ASP A 173 -15.59 7.67 -24.33
N ALA A 174 -14.38 7.36 -23.85
CA ALA A 174 -13.26 6.93 -24.72
C ALA A 174 -13.59 5.66 -25.53
N SER A 175 -14.71 4.99 -25.25
CA SER A 175 -15.21 3.82 -25.99
C SER A 175 -16.40 4.10 -26.91
N GLY A 176 -16.82 5.36 -27.08
CA GLY A 176 -18.04 5.73 -27.81
C GLY A 176 -17.79 6.23 -29.23
N ARG A 177 -17.38 5.34 -30.16
CA ARG A 177 -17.63 5.58 -31.59
C ARG A 177 -19.10 5.24 -31.85
N GLY A 178 -19.92 6.29 -31.92
CA GLY A 178 -21.25 6.28 -32.52
C GLY A 178 -22.39 5.78 -31.63
N ASP A 179 -23.01 6.69 -30.89
CA ASP A 179 -24.47 6.78 -30.95
C ASP A 179 -24.88 8.22 -30.61
N VAL A 180 -25.35 8.94 -31.62
CA VAL A 180 -25.88 10.31 -31.48
C VAL A 180 -27.34 10.14 -31.04
N PRO A 181 -27.76 10.67 -29.88
CA PRO A 181 -29.16 10.63 -29.51
C PRO A 181 -29.94 11.53 -30.47
N GLY A 182 -30.91 10.92 -31.15
CA GLY A 182 -31.87 11.60 -32.00
C GLY A 182 -32.49 12.79 -31.27
N ARG A 183 -32.21 13.98 -31.80
CA ARG A 183 -32.87 15.24 -31.49
C ARG A 183 -34.34 15.07 -31.85
N GLY A 184 -35.21 15.00 -30.84
CA GLY A 184 -36.66 15.06 -31.04
C GLY A 184 -37.03 16.41 -31.60
N ASP A 185 -37.39 16.45 -32.89
CA ASP A 185 -38.08 17.57 -33.47
C ASP A 185 -39.57 17.51 -33.12
N ALA A 186 -40.05 18.64 -32.62
CA ALA A 186 -41.46 18.92 -32.43
C ALA A 186 -42.19 19.08 -33.77
N SER A 187 -43.51 18.97 -33.71
CA SER A 187 -44.51 19.49 -34.67
C SER A 187 -45.06 18.54 -35.75
N SER A 188 -46.20 17.92 -35.43
CA SER A 188 -47.36 17.82 -36.33
C SER A 188 -48.65 17.90 -35.49
N ARG A 189 -49.21 19.12 -35.37
CA ARG A 189 -50.48 19.52 -36.00
C ARG A 189 -51.68 18.67 -35.62
N SER A 190 -52.38 19.15 -34.59
CA SER A 190 -53.79 18.97 -34.33
C SER A 190 -54.61 19.72 -35.40
N ALA A 191 -55.30 18.97 -36.25
CA ALA A 191 -56.44 19.43 -37.03
C ALA A 191 -57.32 18.19 -37.24
N ASP A 192 -58.41 18.09 -36.47
CA ASP A 192 -59.64 17.38 -36.83
C ASP A 192 -60.61 17.52 -35.65
N GLU A 193 -61.29 18.67 -35.59
CA GLU A 193 -62.49 18.84 -34.78
C GLU A 193 -63.39 19.88 -35.47
N GLU A 194 -64.04 19.53 -36.59
CA GLU A 194 -65.28 20.18 -37.03
C GLU A 194 -66.01 19.40 -38.14
N VAL A 195 -66.82 18.39 -37.78
CA VAL A 195 -68.02 18.03 -38.56
C VAL A 195 -69.11 17.56 -37.60
N ALA A 196 -69.93 18.50 -37.15
CA ALA A 196 -71.28 18.22 -36.67
C ALA A 196 -72.12 19.51 -36.76
N ARG A 197 -72.74 19.72 -37.94
CA ARG A 197 -74.09 20.30 -38.12
C ARG A 197 -74.48 20.31 -39.59
#